data_AF-A0A7C3XKW9-F1
#
_entry.id   AF-A0A7C3XKW9-F1
#
_cell.length_a   1.000
_cell.length_b   1.000
_cell.length_c   1.000
_cell.angle_alpha   90.00
_cell.angle_beta   90.00
_cell.angle_gamma   90.00
#
_symmetry.space_group_name_H-M   'P 1'
#
loop_
_entity.id
_entity.type
_entity.pdbx_description
1 polymer ?
#
loop_
_entity_poly.entity_id
_entity_poly.type
_entity_poly.pdbx_seq_one_letter_code
_entity_poly.pdbx_strand_id
1 'polypeptide(L)' 'MSRSAKPARCVECGRIIPEDEAPWRVCFICGDSICLVHTYYMRVKRTGLYDTYFDVVRVCKRCKI' A
#
# COMPACT_ATOMS: atom_id res chain seq x y z
N MET A 1 -20.88 -8.90 -15.58
CA MET A 1 -21.19 -8.69 -14.15
C MET A 1 -20.28 -7.61 -13.61
N SER A 2 -20.76 -6.37 -13.60
CA SER A 2 -20.05 -5.21 -13.03
C SER A 2 -19.92 -5.40 -11.52
N ARG A 3 -18.73 -5.81 -11.05
CA ARG A 3 -18.38 -5.69 -9.64
C ARG A 3 -18.33 -4.21 -9.36
N SER A 4 -19.37 -3.67 -8.72
CA SER A 4 -19.33 -2.35 -8.11
C SER A 4 -18.20 -2.37 -7.08
N ALA A 5 -17.02 -1.90 -7.47
CA ALA A 5 -15.89 -1.82 -6.58
C ALA A 5 -16.25 -0.75 -5.55
N LYS A 6 -16.43 -1.17 -4.29
CA LYS A 6 -16.59 -0.19 -3.22
C LYS A 6 -15.37 0.75 -3.29
N PRO A 7 -15.58 2.08 -3.22
CA PRO A 7 -14.48 3.02 -3.33
C PRO A 7 -13.47 2.71 -2.23
N ALA A 8 -12.20 2.50 -2.62
CA ALA A 8 -11.13 2.26 -1.67
C ALA A 8 -11.01 3.46 -0.73
N ARG A 9 -10.78 3.20 0.57
CA ARG A 9 -10.68 4.24 1.59
C ARG A 9 -9.39 4.09 2.36
N CYS A 10 -8.77 5.23 2.66
CA CYS A 10 -7.58 5.24 3.50
C CYS A 10 -7.90 4.69 4.90
N VAL A 11 -7.12 3.71 5.35
CA VAL A 11 -7.26 3.09 6.68
C VAL A 11 -7.02 4.06 7.85
N GLU A 12 -6.30 5.17 7.62
CA GLU A 12 -5.97 6.15 8.66
C GLU A 12 -6.97 7.31 8.73
N CYS A 13 -7.39 7.87 7.59
CA CYS A 13 -8.24 9.07 7.58
C CYS A 13 -9.59 8.91 6.88
N GLY A 14 -9.90 7.73 6.34
CA GLY A 14 -11.16 7.46 5.65
C GLY A 14 -11.35 8.15 4.30
N ARG A 15 -10.37 8.97 3.84
CA ARG A 15 -10.42 9.63 2.53
C ARG A 15 -10.61 8.60 1.42
N ILE A 16 -11.55 8.89 0.51
CA ILE A 16 -11.81 8.10 -0.68
C ILE A 16 -10.59 8.18 -1.61
N ILE A 17 -10.11 7.02 -2.03
CA ILE A 17 -9.04 6.88 -3.00
C ILE A 17 -9.69 6.68 -4.37
N PRO A 18 -9.34 7.51 -5.38
CA PRO A 18 -9.77 7.33 -6.76
C PRO A 18 -9.54 5.90 -7.25
N GLU A 19 -10.45 5.39 -8.07
CA GLU A 19 -10.48 3.99 -8.48
C GLU A 19 -9.27 3.58 -9.34
N ASP A 20 -8.73 4.54 -10.11
CA ASP A 20 -7.50 4.43 -10.89
C ASP A 20 -6.24 4.34 -10.03
N GLU A 21 -6.25 4.98 -8.86
CA GLU A 21 -5.14 5.00 -7.92
C GLU A 21 -5.19 3.85 -6.90
N ALA A 22 -6.38 3.34 -6.60
CA ALA A 22 -6.63 2.33 -5.58
C ALA A 22 -5.75 1.06 -5.69
N PRO A 23 -5.51 0.47 -6.89
CA PRO A 23 -4.69 -0.74 -7.03
C PRO A 23 -3.26 -0.55 -6.54
N TRP A 24 -2.74 0.67 -6.65
CA TRP A 24 -1.35 1.01 -6.34
C TRP A 24 -1.20 1.60 -4.94
N ARG A 25 -2.30 1.79 -4.20
CA ARG A 25 -2.35 2.52 -2.93
C ARG A 25 -2.72 1.60 -1.79
N VAL A 26 -1.96 0.53 -1.65
CA VAL A 26 -2.14 -0.49 -0.60
C VAL A 26 -0.90 -0.66 0.25
N CYS A 27 -1.10 -1.03 1.51
CA CYS A 27 -0.04 -1.46 2.41
C CYS A 27 0.54 -2.77 1.90
N PHE A 28 1.86 -2.85 1.74
CA PHE A 28 2.53 -4.09 1.36
C PHE A 28 2.39 -5.20 2.44
N ILE A 29 2.23 -4.81 3.71
CA ILE A 29 2.16 -5.74 4.84
C ILE A 29 0.72 -6.22 5.10
N CYS A 30 -0.24 -5.30 5.28
CA CYS A 30 -1.62 -5.67 5.63
C CYS A 30 -2.61 -5.64 4.45
N GLY A 31 -2.24 -5.08 3.29
CA GLY A 31 -3.12 -4.97 2.13
C GLY A 31 -4.15 -3.82 2.18
N ASP A 32 -4.27 -3.13 3.32
CA ASP A 32 -5.24 -2.02 3.45
C ASP A 32 -4.89 -0.84 2.54
N SER A 33 -5.91 -0.11 2.08
CA SER A 33 -5.70 1.06 1.23
C SER A 33 -5.20 2.28 2.02
N ILE A 34 -4.29 3.06 1.44
CA ILE A 34 -3.63 4.19 2.09
C ILE A 34 -3.55 5.38 1.13
N CYS A 35 -3.93 6.59 1.58
CA CYS A 35 -3.75 7.80 0.78
C CYS A 35 -2.30 8.28 0.82
N LEU A 36 -1.89 9.16 -0.12
CA LEU A 36 -0.53 9.69 -0.18
C LEU A 36 -0.06 10.35 1.12
N VAL A 37 -0.97 10.99 1.85
CA VAL A 37 -0.64 11.72 3.08
C VAL A 37 -0.23 10.78 4.21
N HIS A 38 -0.82 9.58 4.27
CA HIS A 38 -0.56 8.59 5.32
C HIS A 38 0.29 7.43 4.82
N THR A 39 0.94 7.59 3.67
CA THR A 39 1.84 6.59 3.12
C THR A 39 3.20 6.69 3.80
N TYR A 40 3.73 5.55 4.23
CA TYR A 40 5.09 5.44 4.74
C TYR A 40 5.86 4.45 3.88
N TYR A 41 7.18 4.55 3.91
CA TYR A 41 8.06 3.69 3.15
C TYR A 41 8.98 2.93 4.09
N MET A 42 9.11 1.63 3.83
CA MET A 42 10.00 0.75 4.57
C MET A 42 10.93 0.02 3.61
N ARG A 43 12.18 -0.15 4.03
CA ARG A 43 13.13 -1.02 3.35
C ARG A 43 12.83 -2.48 3.70
N VAL A 44 12.74 -3.35 2.71
CA VAL A 44 12.62 -4.79 2.90
C VAL A 44 13.76 -5.48 2.17
N LYS A 45 14.43 -6.42 2.84
CA LYS A 45 15.49 -7.22 2.21
C LYS A 45 14.80 -8.29 1.36
N ARG A 46 15.09 -8.30 0.06
CA ARG A 46 14.63 -9.34 -0.87
C ARG A 46 15.83 -10.15 -1.36
N THR A 47 15.62 -11.44 -1.51
CA THR A 47 16.57 -12.33 -2.18
C THR A 47 16.08 -12.48 -3.61
N GLY A 48 16.82 -11.90 -4.56
CA GLY A 48 16.62 -12.12 -5.98
C GLY A 48 17.24 -13.43 -6.44
N LEU A 49 17.15 -13.70 -7.75
CA LEU A 49 17.73 -14.91 -8.34
C LEU A 49 19.26 -14.96 -8.22
N TYR A 50 19.90 -13.78 -8.21
CA TYR A 50 21.36 -13.64 -8.26
C TYR A 50 21.98 -12.95 -7.04
N ASP A 51 21.23 -12.05 -6.38
CA ASP A 51 21.76 -11.27 -5.25
C ASP A 51 20.64 -10.88 -4.27
N THR A 52 21.03 -10.52 -3.05
CA THR A 52 20.16 -9.88 -2.07
C THR A 52 20.19 -8.36 -2.23
N TYR A 53 19.02 -7.75 -2.31
CA TYR A 53 18.87 -6.31 -2.45
C TYR A 53 17.86 -5.76 -1.44
N PHE A 54 17.89 -4.45 -1.23
CA PHE A 54 16.87 -3.76 -0.45
C PHE A 54 15.86 -3.13 -1.41
N ASP A 55 14.59 -3.48 -1.22
CA ASP A 55 13.45 -2.91 -1.91
C ASP A 55 12.73 -1.91 -0.99
N VAL A 56 12.01 -0.95 -1.56
CA VAL A 56 11.28 0.08 -0.82
C VAL A 56 9.79 -0.10 -1.05
N VAL A 57 9.09 -0.54 -0.01
CA VAL A 57 7.66 -0.84 -0.07
C VAL A 57 6.84 0.18 0.69
N ARG A 58 5.61 0.42 0.22
CA ARG A 58 4.65 1.29 0.92
C ARG A 58 3.94 0.55 2.04
N VAL A 59 3.79 1.22 3.19
CA VAL A 59 3.14 0.69 4.38
C VAL A 59 2.26 1.74 5.04
N CYS A 60 1.27 1.30 5.82
CA CYS A 60 0.43 2.19 6.63
C CYS A 60 1.17 2.60 7.92
N LYS A 61 0.61 3.56 8.66
CA LYS A 61 1.19 4.03 9.92
C LYS A 61 1.40 2.90 10.92
N ARG A 62 0.45 1.96 11.00
CA ARG A 62 0.49 0.82 11.93
C ARG A 62 1.57 -0.20 11.60
N CYS A 63 1.86 -0.38 10.31
CA CYS A 63 2.84 -1.36 9.83
C CYS A 63 4.24 -0.75 9.68
N LYS A 64 4.41 0.56 9.90
CA LYS A 64 5.71 1.21 10.02
C LYS A 64 6.33 0.86 11.37
N ILE A 65 7.06 -0.25 11.43
CA ILE A 65 7.79 -0.73 12.62
C ILE A 65 9.22 -0.18 12.59
#